data_AF-A0A7G8G4P2-F1
#
_entry.id   AF-A0A7G8G4P2-F1
#
_cell.length_a   1.000
_cell.length_b   1.000
_cell.length_c   1.000
_cell.angle_alpha   90.00
_cell.angle_beta   90.00
_cell.angle_gamma   90.00
#
_symmetry.space_group_name_H-M   'P 1'
#
loop_
_entity.id
_entity.type
_entity.pdbx_description
1 polymer ?
#
loop_
_entity_poly.entity_id
_entity_poly.type
_entity_poly.pdbx_seq_one_letter_code
_entity_poly.pdbx_strand_id
1 'polypeptide(L)'
;MADSPYLLAIALFEQNGKRAMPLGGRSLPQDVTQDEAGVPVQIACELALELLLRVWQRSDQGPLQREAGPGSLLMAELGMEHLPEDLPLLKATWLTTGDSAAFQRGLLAISSRCWSVSIAKFEPITFSVLEAS
;
A
#
# COMPACT_ATOMS: atom_id res chain seq x y z
N MET A 1 0.60 -15.44 21.94
CA MET A 1 0.03 -14.08 21.79
C MET A 1 -0.18 -13.90 20.31
N ALA A 2 -1.37 -13.49 19.85
CA ALA A 2 -1.51 -13.15 18.44
C ALA A 2 -0.63 -11.92 18.18
N ASP A 3 0.32 -12.04 17.27
CA ASP A 3 1.13 -10.90 16.86
C ASP A 3 0.21 -9.82 16.31
N SER A 4 0.44 -8.57 16.73
CA SER A 4 -0.32 -7.44 16.24
C SER A 4 -0.19 -7.36 14.71
N PRO A 5 -1.29 -7.21 13.97
CA PRO A 5 -1.23 -7.10 12.52
C PRO A 5 -0.37 -5.89 12.10
N TYR A 6 0.32 -6.02 10.98
CA TYR A 6 1.19 -4.99 10.43
C TYR A 6 0.45 -4.21 9.35
N LEU A 7 0.36 -2.88 9.52
CA LEU A 7 -0.22 -2.01 8.50
C LEU A 7 0.87 -1.54 7.54
N LEU A 8 0.61 -1.73 6.24
CA LEU A 8 1.55 -1.49 5.16
C LEU A 8 0.96 -0.52 4.14
N ALA A 9 1.66 0.57 3.88
CA ALA A 9 1.42 1.45 2.74
C ALA A 9 2.34 1.06 1.57
N ILE A 10 1.78 0.94 0.37
CA ILE A 10 2.49 0.54 -0.85
C ILE A 10 2.18 1.55 -1.96
N ALA A 11 3.21 2.04 -2.66
CA ALA A 11 3.05 2.83 -3.87
C ALA A 11 3.59 2.08 -5.08
N LEU A 12 2.89 2.13 -6.21
CA LEU A 12 3.26 1.51 -7.49
C LEU A 12 3.42 2.61 -8.55
N PHE A 13 4.66 2.83 -9.01
CA PHE A 13 4.93 3.79 -10.07
C PHE A 13 6.12 3.39 -10.92
N GLU A 14 6.25 4.07 -12.04
CA GLU A 14 7.35 4.04 -12.98
C GLU A 14 8.18 5.33 -12.81
N GLN A 15 9.50 5.18 -12.90
CA GLN A 15 10.46 6.27 -12.96
C GLN A 15 11.67 5.89 -13.83
N ASN A 16 11.97 6.68 -14.86
CA ASN A 16 13.12 6.51 -15.75
C ASN A 16 13.20 5.15 -16.47
N GLY A 17 12.07 4.69 -17.01
CA GLY A 17 11.91 3.37 -17.64
C GLY A 17 11.92 2.19 -16.66
N LYS A 18 11.76 2.42 -15.35
CA LYS A 18 11.87 1.38 -14.31
C LYS A 18 10.72 1.46 -13.32
N ARG A 19 10.14 0.31 -13.01
CA ARG A 19 9.14 0.18 -11.94
C ARG A 19 9.78 0.33 -10.58
N ALA A 20 9.07 0.96 -9.67
CA ALA A 20 9.45 1.14 -8.28
C ALA A 20 8.25 0.90 -7.37
N MET A 21 8.53 0.22 -6.25
CA MET A 21 7.54 -0.10 -5.23
C MET A 21 8.10 0.27 -3.85
N PRO A 22 8.15 1.57 -3.48
CA PRO A 22 8.41 1.93 -2.11
C PRO A 22 7.24 1.52 -1.23
N LEU A 23 7.59 1.12 -0.03
CA LEU A 23 6.65 0.70 1.00
C LEU A 23 7.08 1.28 2.33
N GLY A 24 6.12 1.42 3.23
CA GLY A 24 6.33 1.78 4.62
C GLY A 24 5.27 1.07 5.46
N GLY A 25 5.57 0.78 6.72
CA GLY A 25 4.58 0.16 7.58
C GLY A 25 5.00 0.16 9.03
N ARG A 26 4.07 -0.25 9.88
CA ARG A 26 4.27 -0.39 11.34
C ARG A 26 3.21 -1.31 11.92
N SER A 27 3.50 -1.92 13.07
CA SER A 27 2.55 -2.73 13.81
C SER A 27 1.35 -1.91 14.30
N LEU A 28 0.16 -2.49 14.28
CA LEU A 28 -1.04 -1.88 14.81
C LEU A 28 -1.17 -2.10 16.32
N PRO A 29 -1.40 -1.02 17.11
CA PRO A 29 -1.79 -1.15 18.52
C PRO A 29 -3.10 -1.93 18.66
N GLN A 30 -3.24 -2.71 19.74
CA GLN A 30 -4.46 -3.50 20.00
C GLN A 30 -5.70 -2.63 20.22
N ASP A 31 -5.51 -1.40 20.70
CA ASP A 31 -6.54 -0.41 21.02
C ASP A 31 -6.76 0.61 19.89
N VAL A 32 -6.26 0.33 18.68
CA VAL A 32 -6.44 1.23 17.54
C VAL A 32 -7.92 1.38 17.18
N THR A 33 -8.41 2.61 17.18
CA THR A 33 -9.75 2.92 16.70
C THR A 33 -9.83 2.73 15.19
N GLN A 34 -10.85 2.01 14.74
CA GLN A 34 -11.16 1.80 13.34
C GLN A 34 -12.47 2.51 12.97
N ASP A 35 -12.62 2.92 11.72
CA ASP A 35 -13.92 3.38 11.19
C ASP A 35 -14.86 2.20 10.87
N GLU A 36 -16.04 2.50 10.30
CA GLU A 36 -17.03 1.50 9.91
C GLU A 36 -16.52 0.51 8.86
N ALA A 37 -15.58 0.93 8.00
CA ALA A 37 -14.92 0.09 7.01
C ALA A 37 -13.71 -0.69 7.58
N GLY A 38 -13.45 -0.54 8.88
CA GLY A 38 -12.37 -1.23 9.56
C GLY A 38 -10.99 -0.60 9.36
N VAL A 39 -10.92 0.62 8.84
CA VAL A 39 -9.67 1.33 8.56
C VAL A 39 -9.18 1.98 9.85
N PRO A 40 -7.92 1.75 10.27
CA PRO A 40 -7.28 2.52 11.34
C PRO A 40 -6.88 3.93 10.83
N VAL A 41 -7.88 4.80 10.62
CA VAL A 41 -7.79 6.03 9.80
C VAL A 41 -6.58 6.90 10.14
N GLN A 42 -6.32 7.18 11.42
CA GLN A 42 -5.21 8.04 11.82
C GLN A 42 -3.86 7.46 11.36
N ILE A 43 -3.59 6.21 11.72
CA ILE A 43 -2.33 5.52 11.41
C ILE A 43 -2.18 5.35 9.89
N ALA A 44 -3.27 5.04 9.19
CA ALA A 44 -3.30 4.87 7.75
C ALA A 44 -3.00 6.19 7.01
N CYS A 45 -3.58 7.31 7.45
CA CYS A 45 -3.30 8.65 6.90
C CYS A 45 -1.85 9.06 7.10
N GLU A 46 -1.31 8.89 8.32
CA GLU A 46 0.09 9.17 8.62
C GLU A 46 1.04 8.34 7.73
N LEU A 47 0.82 7.03 7.58
CA LEU A 47 1.64 6.18 6.72
C LEU A 47 1.54 6.56 5.24
N ALA A 48 0.33 6.90 4.75
CA ALA A 48 0.14 7.37 3.39
C ALA A 48 0.92 8.68 3.14
N LEU A 49 0.88 9.63 4.08
CA LEU A 49 1.61 10.89 3.98
C LEU A 49 3.13 10.67 4.03
N GLU A 50 3.63 9.85 4.95
CA GLU A 50 5.06 9.50 5.02
C GLU A 50 5.55 8.87 3.71
N LEU A 51 4.78 7.94 3.15
CA LEU A 51 5.12 7.30 1.88
C LEU A 51 5.07 8.31 0.73
N LEU A 52 4.05 9.16 0.67
CA LEU A 52 3.93 10.22 -0.33
C LEU A 52 5.07 11.23 -0.25
N LEU A 53 5.55 11.58 0.96
CA LEU A 53 6.74 12.41 1.12
C LEU A 53 7.99 11.75 0.54
N ARG A 54 8.17 10.44 0.74
CA ARG A 54 9.28 9.69 0.11
C ARG A 54 9.15 9.64 -1.42
N VAL A 55 7.94 9.45 -1.94
CA VAL A 55 7.67 9.49 -3.38
C VAL A 55 7.96 10.88 -3.94
N TRP A 56 7.52 11.94 -3.25
CA TRP A 56 7.79 13.32 -3.63
C TRP A 56 9.29 13.65 -3.62
N GLN A 57 10.02 13.28 -2.58
CA GLN A 57 11.49 13.44 -2.55
C GLN A 57 12.17 12.66 -3.69
N ARG A 58 11.65 11.48 -4.04
CA ARG A 58 12.19 10.70 -5.15
C ARG A 58 11.94 11.37 -6.51
N SER A 59 11.00 12.32 -6.61
CA SER A 59 10.78 13.08 -7.86
C SER A 59 11.99 13.90 -8.29
N ASP A 60 12.95 14.17 -7.38
CA ASP A 60 14.26 14.76 -7.70
C ASP A 60 15.06 13.91 -8.70
N GLN A 61 14.77 12.61 -8.79
CA GLN A 61 15.46 11.67 -9.68
C GLN A 61 14.85 11.60 -11.09
N GLY A 62 13.75 12.32 -11.34
CA GLY A 62 13.06 12.33 -12.63
C GLY A 62 11.54 12.18 -12.50
N PRO A 63 10.82 12.28 -13.64
CA PRO A 63 9.37 12.23 -13.67
C PRO A 63 8.83 10.90 -13.12
N LEU A 64 7.71 10.98 -12.40
CA LEU A 64 7.02 9.85 -11.82
C LEU A 64 5.71 9.61 -12.55
N GLN A 65 5.42 8.36 -12.90
CA GLN A 65 4.15 7.97 -13.49
C GLN A 65 3.50 6.83 -12.69
N ARG A 66 2.25 7.02 -12.28
CA ARG A 66 1.49 5.97 -11.58
C ARG A 66 1.22 4.78 -12.52
N GLU A 67 1.42 3.56 -12.04
CA GLU A 67 1.31 2.34 -12.86
C GLU A 67 -0.09 1.68 -12.86
N ALA A 68 -0.94 1.97 -11.86
CA ALA A 68 -2.20 1.24 -11.65
C ALA A 68 -3.43 2.15 -11.39
N GLY A 69 -3.37 3.41 -11.82
CA GLY A 69 -4.46 4.37 -11.58
C GLY A 69 -4.82 4.47 -10.07
N PRO A 70 -6.10 4.29 -9.67
CA PRO A 70 -6.51 4.24 -8.26
C PRO A 70 -5.81 3.16 -7.44
N GLY A 71 -5.39 2.05 -8.07
CA GLY A 71 -4.68 0.95 -7.40
C GLY A 71 -3.18 1.17 -7.23
N SER A 72 -2.70 2.41 -7.44
CA SER A 72 -1.26 2.75 -7.35
C SER A 72 -0.81 3.13 -5.94
N LEU A 73 -1.74 3.42 -5.04
CA LEU A 73 -1.46 3.67 -3.63
C LEU A 73 -2.40 2.78 -2.82
N LEU A 74 -1.83 1.81 -2.12
CA LEU A 74 -2.55 0.77 -1.42
C LEU A 74 -2.20 0.79 0.07
N MET A 75 -3.17 0.41 0.88
CA MET A 75 -3.02 0.16 2.31
C MET A 75 -3.43 -1.28 2.58
N ALA A 76 -2.58 -2.07 3.23
CA ALA A 76 -2.86 -3.47 3.51
C ALA A 76 -2.52 -3.81 4.96
N GLU A 77 -3.39 -4.58 5.59
CA GLU A 77 -3.17 -5.17 6.90
C GLU A 77 -2.69 -6.62 6.70
N LEU A 78 -1.52 -6.96 7.20
CA LEU A 78 -0.89 -8.28 7.02
C LEU A 78 -0.50 -8.91 8.36
N GLY A 79 -0.54 -10.24 8.41
CA GLY A 79 0.16 -11.00 9.44
C GLY A 79 1.68 -10.82 9.32
N MET A 80 2.38 -10.83 10.45
CA MET A 80 3.85 -10.66 10.47
C MET A 80 4.58 -11.79 9.75
N GLU A 81 3.97 -12.97 9.65
CA GLU A 81 4.47 -14.15 8.94
C GLU A 81 4.68 -13.92 7.42
N HIS A 82 3.94 -12.99 6.81
CA HIS A 82 4.03 -12.71 5.37
C HIS A 82 5.14 -11.71 5.02
N LEU A 83 5.68 -10.97 6.00
CA LEU A 83 6.67 -9.92 5.77
C LEU A 83 8.04 -10.42 5.27
N PRO A 84 8.59 -11.56 5.75
CA PRO A 84 9.93 -12.00 5.36
C PRO A 84 10.00 -12.64 3.96
N GLU A 85 8.92 -13.28 3.50
CA GLU A 85 8.94 -14.11 2.28
C GLU A 85 7.88 -13.67 1.26
N ASP A 86 6.60 -13.75 1.61
CA ASP A 86 5.50 -13.54 0.67
C ASP A 86 5.48 -12.12 0.07
N LEU A 87 5.62 -11.09 0.92
CA LEU A 87 5.64 -9.70 0.47
C LEU A 87 6.87 -9.38 -0.42
N PRO A 88 8.11 -9.77 -0.05
CA PRO A 88 9.26 -9.65 -0.94
C PRO A 88 9.10 -10.38 -2.27
N LEU A 89 8.53 -11.60 -2.27
CA LEU A 89 8.27 -12.37 -3.49
C LEU A 89 7.26 -11.66 -4.40
N LEU A 90 6.17 -11.15 -3.82
CA LEU A 90 5.14 -10.40 -4.53
C LEU A 90 5.72 -9.12 -5.16
N LYS A 91 6.54 -8.39 -4.40
CA LYS A 91 7.28 -7.21 -4.87
C LYS A 91 8.19 -7.54 -6.05
N ALA A 92 9.03 -8.57 -5.93
CA ALA A 92 9.98 -8.96 -6.96
C ALA A 92 9.27 -9.37 -8.26
N THR A 93 8.18 -10.13 -8.12
CA THR A 93 7.32 -10.52 -9.24
C THR A 93 6.78 -9.29 -9.96
N TRP A 94 6.18 -8.33 -9.24
CA TRP A 94 5.62 -7.12 -9.86
C TRP A 94 6.68 -6.22 -10.51
N LEU A 95 7.84 -6.04 -9.88
CA LEU A 95 8.94 -5.26 -10.47
C LEU A 95 9.36 -5.84 -11.83
N THR A 96 9.31 -7.17 -11.97
CA THR A 96 9.67 -7.89 -13.20
C THR A 96 8.55 -7.82 -14.24
N THR A 97 7.33 -8.19 -13.87
CA THR A 97 6.21 -8.36 -14.83
C THR A 97 5.48 -7.06 -15.12
N GLY A 98 5.30 -6.20 -14.10
CA GLY A 98 4.40 -5.05 -14.15
C GLY A 98 2.94 -5.40 -14.12
N ASP A 99 2.59 -6.65 -13.85
CA ASP A 99 1.20 -7.08 -13.77
C ASP A 99 0.60 -6.60 -12.44
N SER A 100 0.07 -5.38 -12.46
CA SER A 100 -0.57 -4.77 -11.30
C SER A 100 -1.84 -5.52 -10.86
N ALA A 101 -2.54 -6.19 -11.78
CA ALA A 101 -3.72 -6.99 -11.43
C ALA A 101 -3.31 -8.27 -10.69
N ALA A 102 -2.26 -8.97 -11.16
CA ALA A 102 -1.70 -10.11 -10.44
C ALA A 102 -1.11 -9.71 -9.08
N PHE A 103 -0.46 -8.55 -9.01
CA PHE A 103 0.04 -8.01 -7.75
C PHE A 103 -1.09 -7.77 -6.75
N GLN A 104 -2.18 -7.12 -7.16
CA GLN A 104 -3.33 -6.85 -6.28
C GLN A 104 -3.99 -8.13 -5.79
N ARG A 105 -4.19 -9.12 -6.66
CA ARG A 105 -4.70 -10.45 -6.25
C ARG A 105 -3.77 -11.14 -5.25
N GLY A 106 -2.47 -11.09 -5.48
CA GLY A 106 -1.48 -11.63 -4.55
C GLY A 106 -1.47 -10.92 -3.21
N LEU A 107 -1.61 -9.59 -3.20
CA LEU A 107 -1.69 -8.80 -1.97
C LEU A 107 -2.96 -9.12 -1.17
N LEU A 108 -4.10 -9.26 -1.85
CA LEU A 108 -5.36 -9.68 -1.23
C LEU A 108 -5.28 -11.08 -0.62
N ALA A 109 -4.51 -11.99 -1.21
CA ALA A 109 -4.34 -13.35 -0.70
C ALA A 109 -3.55 -13.43 0.62
N ILE A 110 -2.70 -12.43 0.91
CA ILE A 110 -1.83 -12.40 2.10
C ILE A 110 -2.21 -11.31 3.11
N SER A 111 -3.31 -10.58 2.86
CA SER A 111 -3.80 -9.51 3.73
C SER A 111 -5.12 -9.90 4.37
N SER A 112 -5.34 -9.48 5.61
CA SER A 112 -6.64 -9.58 6.27
C SER A 112 -7.62 -8.53 5.72
N ARG A 113 -7.09 -7.35 5.38
CA ARG A 113 -7.81 -6.23 4.78
C ARG A 113 -6.90 -5.46 3.85
N CYS A 114 -7.47 -4.94 2.75
CA CYS A 114 -6.74 -4.10 1.82
C CYS A 114 -7.64 -3.00 1.27
N TRP A 115 -7.05 -1.82 1.09
CA TRP A 115 -7.74 -0.63 0.60
C TRP A 115 -6.90 0.06 -0.48
N SER A 116 -7.58 0.67 -1.44
CA SER A 116 -7.00 1.72 -2.28
C SER A 116 -7.10 3.06 -1.56
N VAL A 117 -6.07 3.89 -1.72
CA VAL A 117 -5.99 5.22 -1.10
C VAL A 117 -6.11 6.27 -2.19
N SER A 118 -7.04 7.20 -2.02
CA SER A 118 -7.31 8.25 -2.99
C SER A 118 -7.67 9.57 -2.33
N ILE A 119 -7.68 10.63 -3.14
CA ILE A 119 -8.15 11.94 -2.75
C ILE A 119 -8.84 12.57 -3.95
N ALA A 120 -10.02 13.14 -3.74
CA ALA A 120 -10.71 13.96 -4.74
C ALA A 120 -10.47 15.44 -4.45
N LYS A 121 -10.72 16.29 -5.45
CA LYS A 121 -10.51 17.73 -5.32
C LYS A 121 -11.40 18.28 -4.19
N PHE A 122 -10.77 18.89 -3.18
CA PHE A 122 -11.43 19.45 -1.99
C PHE A 122 -12.05 18.43 -1.03
N GLU A 123 -11.67 17.16 -1.14
CA GLU A 123 -12.11 16.10 -0.23
C GLU A 123 -10.94 15.58 0.63
N PRO A 124 -11.22 14.99 1.80
CA PRO A 124 -10.18 14.32 2.58
C PRO A 124 -9.64 13.05 1.88
N ILE A 125 -8.60 12.46 2.47
CA ILE A 125 -8.10 11.15 2.04
C ILE A 125 -9.19 10.10 2.27
N THR A 126 -9.43 9.28 1.26
CA THR A 126 -10.44 8.20 1.28
C THR A 126 -9.78 6.85 1.11
N PHE A 127 -10.24 5.89 1.89
CA PHE A 127 -9.86 4.48 1.81
C PHE A 127 -11.06 3.70 1.24
N SER A 128 -10.86 3.06 0.09
CA SER A 128 -11.89 2.22 -0.53
C SER A 128 -11.42 0.78 -0.53
N VAL A 129 -12.26 -0.14 -0.03
CA VAL A 129 -11.94 -1.57 0.02
C VAL A 129 -11.47 -2.04 -1.36
N LEU A 130 -10.34 -2.71 -1.40
CA LEU A 130 -9.81 -3.30 -2.62
C LEU A 130 -10.43 -4.68 -2.80
N GLU A 131 -11.16 -4.86 -3.90
CA GLU A 131 -11.79 -6.13 -4.25
C GLU A 131 -10.98 -6.84 -5.33
N ALA A 132 -10.97 -8.18 -5.31
CA ALA A 132 -10.35 -8.95 -6.38
C ALA A 132 -11.18 -8.77 -7.66
N SER A 133 -10.57 -8.19 -8.70
CA SER A 133 -11.13 -8.12 -10.07
C SER A 133 -10.93 -9.40 -10.85
#